data_AF-A0A259CEJ7-F1
#
_entry.id   AF-A0A259CEJ7-F1
#
_cell.length_a   1.000
_cell.length_b   1.000
_cell.length_c   1.000
_cell.angle_alpha   90.00
_cell.angle_beta   90.00
_cell.angle_gamma   90.00
#
_symmetry.space_group_name_H-M   'P 1'
#
loop_
_entity.id
_entity.type
_entity.pdbx_description
1 polymer ?
#
loop_
_entity_poly.entity_id
_entity_poly.type
_entity_poly.pdbx_seq_one_letter_code
_entity_poly.pdbx_strand_id
1 'polypeptide(L)'
;MIPILHSLDALRALRRGWRGEVVGVVPTMGALHDGHLSLVQRARAECDRVIVTIFVNPTQFNNPDDLAKYPRTEAADAALLAPLTPDVIFAPLADQVYPAGFATKITVGGVADPLEGALRPGHFEGVATVVAKLFGMTGADRAYFGQKDWQQLQVIRRMVADLNMGVEVVGCETLRAADGLALSSRNARLTPAARATAPALHRAMTAAAEAIRGGQTPDPALDLARQAVLAAGFEAVEYLD
;
A
#
# COMPACT_ATOMS: atom_id res chain seq x y z
N MET A 1 -14.06 12.70 -18.04
CA MET A 1 -14.45 11.65 -17.07
C MET A 1 -13.42 10.55 -17.17
N ILE A 2 -12.82 10.12 -16.06
CA ILE A 2 -11.84 9.04 -16.07
C ILE A 2 -12.58 7.73 -16.36
N PRO A 3 -12.16 6.90 -17.34
CA PRO A 3 -12.78 5.61 -17.55
C PRO A 3 -12.53 4.68 -16.36
N ILE A 4 -13.57 3.99 -15.92
CA ILE A 4 -13.49 2.94 -14.90
C ILE A 4 -13.72 1.60 -15.60
N LEU A 5 -12.77 0.68 -15.48
CA LEU A 5 -12.82 -0.63 -16.11
C LEU A 5 -12.87 -1.73 -15.05
N HIS A 6 -13.83 -2.64 -15.18
CA HIS A 6 -14.02 -3.76 -14.25
C HIS A 6 -13.57 -5.12 -14.80
N SER A 7 -13.29 -5.23 -16.11
CA SER A 7 -12.85 -6.47 -16.75
C SER A 7 -11.42 -6.38 -17.28
N LEU A 8 -10.69 -7.50 -17.19
CA LEU A 8 -9.32 -7.58 -17.70
C LEU A 8 -9.27 -7.40 -19.22
N ASP A 9 -10.27 -7.89 -19.95
CA ASP A 9 -10.31 -7.76 -21.41
C ASP A 9 -10.51 -6.30 -21.86
N ALA A 10 -11.30 -5.52 -21.13
CA ALA A 10 -11.43 -4.08 -21.40
C ALA A 10 -10.11 -3.35 -21.13
N LEU A 11 -9.42 -3.67 -20.03
CA LEU A 11 -8.10 -3.09 -19.74
C LEU A 11 -7.08 -3.45 -20.82
N ARG A 12 -7.04 -4.71 -21.25
CA ARG A 12 -6.17 -5.16 -22.35
C ARG A 12 -6.51 -4.45 -23.66
N ALA A 13 -7.79 -4.22 -23.95
CA ALA A 13 -8.21 -3.49 -25.13
C ALA A 13 -7.69 -2.05 -25.13
N LEU A 14 -7.80 -1.36 -23.99
CA LEU A 14 -7.22 -0.04 -23.80
C LEU A 14 -5.69 -0.07 -23.95
N ARG A 15 -5.01 -1.01 -23.27
CA ARG A 15 -3.55 -1.13 -23.27
C ARG A 15 -2.93 -1.40 -24.64
N ARG A 16 -3.65 -2.06 -25.56
CA ARG A 16 -3.19 -2.27 -26.95
C ARG A 16 -3.00 -0.95 -27.72
N GLY A 17 -3.68 0.11 -27.30
CA GLY A 17 -3.51 1.46 -27.86
C GLY A 17 -2.28 2.19 -27.35
N TRP A 18 -1.67 1.74 -26.24
CA TRP A 18 -0.48 2.37 -25.64
C TRP A 18 0.78 1.63 -26.11
N ARG A 19 1.36 2.10 -27.22
CA ARG A 19 2.56 1.56 -27.86
C ARG A 19 3.74 2.49 -27.62
N GLY A 20 4.71 2.01 -26.84
CA GLY A 20 5.94 2.75 -26.53
C GLY A 20 5.82 3.78 -25.42
N GLU A 21 4.61 4.01 -24.91
CA GLU A 21 4.37 4.78 -23.68
C GLU A 21 4.82 4.02 -22.42
N VAL A 22 5.41 4.76 -21.48
CA VAL A 22 5.71 4.29 -20.12
C VAL A 22 4.42 4.26 -19.30
N VAL A 23 4.05 3.09 -18.80
CA VAL A 23 2.85 2.85 -18.00
C VAL A 23 3.20 2.79 -16.51
N GLY A 24 2.79 3.81 -15.78
CA GLY A 24 2.80 3.85 -14.33
C GLY A 24 1.55 3.18 -13.74
N VAL A 25 1.72 2.35 -12.71
CA VAL A 25 0.62 1.79 -11.93
C VAL A 25 0.69 2.23 -10.47
N VAL A 26 -0.46 2.59 -9.90
CA VAL A 26 -0.64 2.86 -8.47
C VAL A 26 -1.60 1.81 -7.90
N PRO A 27 -1.09 0.71 -7.32
CA PRO A 27 -1.95 -0.31 -6.74
C PRO A 27 -2.56 0.16 -5.42
N THR A 28 -3.89 0.13 -5.32
CA THR A 28 -4.62 0.49 -4.08
C THR A 28 -5.73 -0.51 -3.78
N MET A 29 -6.22 -0.48 -2.54
CA MET A 29 -7.45 -1.18 -2.14
C MET A 29 -8.69 -0.27 -2.14
N GLY A 30 -8.60 0.96 -2.66
CA GLY A 30 -9.65 1.98 -2.54
C GLY A 30 -9.70 2.66 -1.18
N ALA A 31 -10.76 3.43 -0.93
CA ALA A 31 -10.89 4.36 0.20
C ALA A 31 -9.71 5.32 0.26
N LEU A 32 -9.58 6.08 -0.83
CA LEU A 32 -8.41 6.89 -1.11
C LEU A 32 -8.28 8.08 -0.15
N HIS A 33 -7.06 8.55 -0.01
CA HIS A 33 -6.67 9.68 0.84
C HIS A 33 -5.44 10.34 0.22
N ASP A 34 -4.97 11.48 0.76
CA ASP A 34 -3.89 12.25 0.14
C ASP A 34 -2.60 11.45 -0.06
N GLY A 35 -2.30 10.50 0.84
CA GLY A 35 -1.19 9.55 0.66
C GLY A 35 -1.28 8.69 -0.62
N HIS A 36 -2.48 8.36 -1.11
CA HIS A 36 -2.65 7.70 -2.42
C HIS A 36 -2.56 8.71 -3.56
N LEU A 37 -3.14 9.89 -3.37
CA LEU A 37 -3.14 10.96 -4.36
C LEU A 37 -1.70 11.41 -4.69
N SER A 38 -0.80 11.43 -3.70
CA SER A 38 0.61 11.74 -3.95
C SER A 38 1.33 10.68 -4.80
N LEU A 39 0.97 9.40 -4.68
CA LEU A 39 1.50 8.34 -5.56
C LEU A 39 1.06 8.58 -7.00
N VAL A 40 -0.22 8.94 -7.20
CA VAL A 40 -0.77 9.24 -8.53
C VAL A 40 -0.14 10.50 -9.11
N GLN A 41 0.05 11.55 -8.32
CA GLN A 41 0.76 12.76 -8.74
C GLN A 41 2.18 12.45 -9.21
N ARG A 42 2.91 11.64 -8.44
CA ARG A 42 4.27 11.24 -8.83
C ARG A 42 4.26 10.39 -10.10
N ALA A 43 3.34 9.44 -10.20
CA ALA A 43 3.18 8.63 -11.41
C ALA A 43 2.88 9.49 -12.65
N ARG A 44 2.01 10.51 -12.53
CA ARG A 44 1.68 11.43 -13.64
C ARG A 44 2.86 12.30 -14.06
N ALA A 45 3.79 12.59 -13.14
CA ALA A 45 5.00 13.36 -13.45
C ALA A 45 6.08 12.52 -14.16
N GLU A 46 6.02 11.20 -14.03
CA GLU A 46 7.10 10.29 -14.42
C GLU A 46 6.69 9.27 -15.50
N CYS A 47 5.42 9.24 -15.91
CA CYS A 47 4.88 8.26 -16.87
C CYS A 47 3.93 8.91 -17.88
N ASP A 48 3.89 8.36 -19.09
CA ASP A 48 2.97 8.81 -20.15
C ASP A 48 1.52 8.42 -19.82
N ARG A 49 1.34 7.22 -19.26
CA ARG A 49 0.05 6.64 -18.89
C ARG A 49 0.04 6.24 -17.43
N VAL A 50 -1.06 6.51 -16.73
CA VAL A 50 -1.23 6.12 -15.32
C VAL A 50 -2.51 5.31 -15.13
N ILE A 51 -2.33 4.10 -14.59
CA ILE A 51 -3.40 3.22 -14.13
C ILE A 51 -3.45 3.28 -12.61
N VAL A 52 -4.62 3.60 -12.04
CA VAL A 52 -4.87 3.41 -10.60
C VAL A 52 -5.70 2.15 -10.44
N THR A 53 -5.23 1.19 -9.65
CA THR A 53 -6.03 -0.01 -9.37
C THR A 53 -6.78 0.14 -8.07
N ILE A 54 -8.04 -0.29 -8.03
CA ILE A 54 -8.86 -0.35 -6.82
C ILE A 54 -9.32 -1.79 -6.64
N PHE A 55 -8.64 -2.54 -5.77
CA PHE A 55 -8.98 -3.93 -5.52
C PHE A 55 -8.73 -4.32 -4.06
N VAL A 56 -9.80 -4.58 -3.32
CA VAL A 56 -9.71 -5.14 -1.96
C VAL A 56 -9.38 -6.63 -2.07
N ASN A 57 -8.09 -6.96 -2.05
CA ASN A 57 -7.61 -8.33 -2.21
C ASN A 57 -7.98 -9.20 -0.99
N PRO A 58 -8.86 -10.21 -1.10
CA PRO A 58 -9.23 -11.03 0.05
C PRO A 58 -8.06 -11.84 0.63
N THR A 59 -7.11 -12.25 -0.21
CA THR A 59 -6.03 -13.19 0.17
C THR A 59 -4.99 -12.58 1.11
N GLN A 60 -4.93 -11.25 1.23
CA GLN A 60 -3.99 -10.57 2.14
C GLN A 60 -4.62 -10.18 3.48
N PHE A 61 -5.88 -10.55 3.74
CA PHE A 61 -6.54 -10.32 5.02
C PHE A 61 -6.48 -11.58 5.88
N ASN A 62 -5.80 -11.48 7.01
CA ASN A 62 -5.76 -12.51 8.05
C ASN A 62 -6.94 -12.40 9.04
N ASN A 63 -7.70 -11.30 9.01
CA ASN A 63 -8.88 -11.07 9.83
C ASN A 63 -10.12 -10.91 8.94
N PRO A 64 -11.09 -11.85 8.97
CA PRO A 64 -12.33 -11.76 8.20
C PRO A 64 -13.17 -10.52 8.51
N ASP A 65 -13.16 -10.04 9.76
CA ASP A 65 -13.86 -8.80 10.14
C ASP A 65 -13.20 -7.57 9.53
N ASP A 66 -11.86 -7.58 9.41
CA ASP A 66 -11.12 -6.50 8.75
C ASP A 66 -11.49 -6.42 7.26
N LEU A 67 -11.62 -7.57 6.60
CA LEU A 67 -12.07 -7.66 5.21
C LEU A 67 -13.52 -7.20 5.06
N ALA A 68 -14.43 -7.66 5.93
CA ALA A 68 -15.84 -7.31 5.88
C ALA A 68 -16.09 -5.81 6.13
N LYS A 69 -15.31 -5.19 7.01
CA LYS A 69 -15.41 -3.77 7.36
C LYS A 69 -14.54 -2.87 6.49
N TYR A 70 -13.85 -3.40 5.47
CA TYR A 70 -13.00 -2.57 4.61
C TYR A 70 -13.89 -1.65 3.75
N PRO A 71 -13.68 -0.32 3.78
CA PRO A 71 -14.51 0.63 3.03
C PRO A 71 -14.40 0.40 1.51
N ARG A 72 -15.55 0.43 0.82
CA ARG A 72 -15.65 0.32 -0.64
C ARG A 72 -16.37 1.55 -1.17
N THR A 73 -15.62 2.47 -1.77
CA THR A 73 -16.08 3.83 -2.08
C THR A 73 -15.73 4.24 -3.51
N GLU A 74 -15.88 3.34 -4.49
CA GLU A 74 -15.43 3.55 -5.88
C GLU A 74 -15.82 4.91 -6.48
N ALA A 75 -17.08 5.34 -6.31
CA ALA A 75 -17.53 6.64 -6.83
C ALA A 75 -16.83 7.83 -6.15
N ALA A 76 -16.60 7.76 -4.84
CA ALA A 76 -15.87 8.80 -4.10
C ALA A 76 -14.37 8.77 -4.44
N ASP A 77 -13.78 7.58 -4.59
CA ASP A 77 -12.40 7.38 -5.00
C ASP A 77 -12.17 7.97 -6.40
N ALA A 78 -13.09 7.72 -7.34
CA ALA A 78 -13.03 8.30 -8.69
C ALA A 78 -13.16 9.83 -8.68
N ALA A 79 -13.99 10.39 -7.79
CA ALA A 79 -14.10 11.84 -7.62
C ALA A 79 -12.80 12.46 -7.06
N LEU A 80 -12.14 11.80 -6.12
CA LEU A 80 -10.84 12.22 -5.57
C LEU A 80 -9.72 12.15 -6.62
N LEU A 81 -9.77 11.17 -7.53
CA LEU A 81 -8.80 11.02 -8.61
C LEU A 81 -9.04 11.96 -9.79
N ALA A 82 -10.26 12.49 -9.96
CA ALA A 82 -10.64 13.34 -11.09
C ALA A 82 -9.66 14.51 -11.37
N PRO A 83 -9.19 15.27 -10.35
CA PRO A 83 -8.26 16.37 -10.57
C PRO A 83 -6.86 15.93 -10.99
N LEU A 84 -6.47 14.68 -10.72
CA LEU A 84 -5.16 14.14 -11.06
C LEU A 84 -5.11 13.52 -12.46
N THR A 85 -6.28 13.34 -13.09
CA THR A 85 -6.42 12.87 -14.47
C THR A 85 -5.62 11.59 -14.78
N PRO A 86 -5.66 10.51 -13.96
CA PRO A 86 -5.15 9.22 -14.40
C PRO A 86 -5.88 8.77 -15.66
N ASP A 87 -5.21 8.01 -16.51
CA ASP A 87 -5.74 7.56 -17.80
C ASP A 87 -6.88 6.55 -17.61
N VAL A 88 -6.83 5.74 -16.54
CA VAL A 88 -7.88 4.77 -16.21
C VAL A 88 -7.85 4.37 -14.73
N ILE A 89 -9.04 4.14 -14.17
CA ILE A 89 -9.22 3.42 -12.92
C ILE A 89 -9.55 1.97 -13.27
N PHE A 90 -8.70 1.04 -12.85
CA PHE A 90 -8.96 -0.37 -13.00
C PHE A 90 -9.48 -0.94 -11.68
N ALA A 91 -10.79 -1.21 -11.62
CA ALA A 91 -11.48 -1.75 -10.46
C ALA A 91 -11.96 -3.18 -10.77
N PRO A 92 -11.05 -4.17 -10.90
CA PRO A 92 -11.43 -5.49 -11.35
C PRO A 92 -12.37 -6.18 -10.37
N LEU A 93 -13.34 -6.92 -10.92
CA LEU A 93 -14.08 -7.90 -10.14
C LEU A 93 -13.14 -9.01 -9.63
N ALA A 94 -13.52 -9.64 -8.51
CA ALA A 94 -12.67 -10.65 -7.87
C ALA A 94 -12.36 -11.86 -8.75
N ASP A 95 -13.29 -12.25 -9.64
CA ASP A 95 -13.12 -13.34 -10.60
C ASP A 95 -12.16 -12.99 -11.76
N GLN A 96 -11.97 -11.70 -12.06
CA GLN A 96 -10.97 -11.21 -13.02
C GLN A 96 -9.56 -11.33 -12.46
N VAL A 97 -9.41 -11.18 -11.14
CA VAL A 97 -8.14 -11.39 -10.44
C VAL A 97 -7.96 -12.87 -10.16
N TYR A 98 -8.93 -13.52 -9.53
CA TYR A 98 -8.89 -14.92 -9.11
C TYR A 98 -9.98 -15.74 -9.84
N PRO A 99 -9.72 -16.21 -11.06
CA PRO A 99 -10.68 -17.05 -11.78
C PRO A 99 -10.91 -18.38 -11.06
N ALA A 100 -12.00 -19.06 -11.42
CA ALA A 100 -12.32 -20.38 -10.87
C ALA A 100 -11.12 -21.34 -11.05
N GLY A 101 -10.71 -22.00 -9.96
CA GLY A 101 -9.56 -22.90 -9.94
C GLY A 101 -8.19 -22.22 -9.85
N PHE A 102 -8.11 -20.91 -9.55
CA PHE A 102 -6.84 -20.24 -9.31
C PHE A 102 -6.02 -20.96 -8.23
N ALA A 103 -4.82 -21.43 -8.59
CA ALA A 103 -3.99 -22.30 -7.76
C ALA A 103 -2.56 -21.76 -7.52
N THR A 104 -2.18 -20.66 -8.17
CA THR A 104 -0.82 -20.11 -8.09
C THR A 104 -0.65 -19.23 -6.86
N LYS A 105 0.49 -19.36 -6.17
CA LYS A 105 0.89 -18.51 -5.05
C LYS A 105 2.34 -18.07 -5.24
N ILE A 106 2.67 -16.89 -4.74
CA ILE A 106 4.05 -16.39 -4.68
C ILE A 106 4.41 -16.16 -3.23
N THR A 107 5.40 -16.89 -2.74
CA THR A 107 5.94 -16.76 -1.39
C THR A 107 7.35 -16.19 -1.49
N VAL A 108 7.61 -15.12 -0.73
CA VAL A 108 8.92 -14.45 -0.67
C VAL A 108 9.51 -14.74 0.71
N GLY A 109 10.65 -15.43 0.78
CA GLY A 109 11.32 -15.70 2.06
C GLY A 109 12.23 -14.56 2.53
N GLY A 110 12.72 -14.65 3.76
CA GLY A 110 13.65 -13.71 4.36
C GLY A 110 12.97 -12.41 4.74
N VAL A 111 12.84 -11.48 3.81
CA VAL A 111 12.30 -10.14 4.08
C VAL A 111 10.83 -10.15 4.51
N ALA A 112 10.08 -11.18 4.15
CA ALA A 112 8.68 -11.33 4.54
C ALA A 112 8.48 -12.07 5.88
N ASP A 113 9.53 -12.62 6.48
CA ASP A 113 9.42 -13.48 7.67
C ASP A 113 9.29 -12.69 8.99
N PRO A 114 10.05 -11.60 9.25
CA PRO A 114 9.98 -10.87 10.53
C PRO A 114 8.83 -9.85 10.54
N LEU A 115 8.72 -9.08 11.64
CA LEU A 115 7.83 -7.91 11.77
C LEU A 115 6.35 -8.26 11.45
N GLU A 116 5.73 -7.57 10.49
CA GLU A 116 4.35 -7.84 10.05
C GLU A 116 4.18 -9.26 9.53
N GLY A 117 5.24 -9.87 8.99
CA GLY A 117 5.21 -11.23 8.48
C GLY A 117 4.93 -12.26 9.57
N ALA A 118 5.62 -12.11 10.70
CA ALA A 118 5.46 -12.95 11.87
C ALA A 118 4.07 -12.75 12.52
N LEU A 119 3.59 -11.50 12.57
CA LEU A 119 2.31 -11.15 13.18
C LEU A 119 1.10 -11.44 12.27
N ARG A 120 1.31 -11.53 10.95
CA ARG A 120 0.24 -11.71 9.97
C ARG A 120 0.59 -12.85 8.99
N PRO A 121 0.58 -14.11 9.46
CA PRO A 121 0.90 -15.26 8.61
C PRO A 121 0.09 -15.28 7.31
N GLY A 122 0.78 -15.47 6.19
CA GLY A 122 0.18 -15.48 4.84
C GLY A 122 -0.10 -14.10 4.23
N HIS A 123 0.02 -13.00 4.99
CA HIS A 123 -0.24 -11.64 4.48
C HIS A 123 0.61 -11.31 3.25
N PHE A 124 1.94 -11.49 3.34
CA PHE A 124 2.85 -11.17 2.25
C PHE A 124 2.78 -12.16 1.07
N GLU A 125 2.34 -13.40 1.28
CA GLU A 125 2.00 -14.31 0.17
C GLU A 125 0.83 -13.74 -0.64
N GLY A 126 -0.23 -13.29 0.05
CA GLY A 126 -1.38 -12.64 -0.57
C GLY A 126 -0.99 -11.35 -1.30
N VAL A 127 -0.13 -10.52 -0.70
CA VAL A 127 0.37 -9.29 -1.33
C VAL A 127 1.23 -9.58 -2.55
N ALA A 128 2.24 -10.44 -2.44
CA ALA A 128 3.12 -10.77 -3.56
C ALA A 128 2.31 -11.36 -4.73
N THR A 129 1.39 -12.28 -4.43
CA THR A 129 0.53 -12.92 -5.45
C THR A 129 -0.34 -11.89 -6.17
N VAL A 130 -1.03 -10.99 -5.45
CA VAL A 130 -1.90 -10.01 -6.10
C VAL A 130 -1.10 -8.96 -6.87
N VAL A 131 0.03 -8.48 -6.33
CA VAL A 131 0.84 -7.44 -6.98
C VAL A 131 1.46 -7.96 -8.28
N ALA A 132 2.00 -9.19 -8.29
CA ALA A 132 2.50 -9.81 -9.52
C ALA A 132 1.43 -9.92 -10.61
N LYS A 133 0.21 -10.28 -10.21
CA LYS A 133 -0.94 -10.34 -11.12
C LYS A 133 -1.29 -8.95 -11.65
N LEU A 134 -1.38 -7.95 -10.78
CA LEU A 134 -1.66 -6.58 -11.19
C LEU A 134 -0.62 -6.05 -12.17
N PHE A 135 0.68 -6.31 -11.94
CA PHE A 135 1.73 -5.94 -12.90
C PHE A 135 1.53 -6.57 -14.28
N GLY A 136 1.21 -7.87 -14.34
CA GLY A 136 0.92 -8.54 -15.60
C GLY A 136 -0.39 -8.08 -16.26
N MET A 137 -1.42 -7.75 -15.46
CA MET A 137 -2.72 -7.28 -15.95
C MET A 137 -2.63 -5.87 -16.53
N THR A 138 -1.87 -4.98 -15.89
CA THR A 138 -1.69 -3.59 -16.33
C THR A 138 -0.60 -3.46 -17.40
N GLY A 139 0.34 -4.41 -17.44
CA GLY A 139 1.55 -4.31 -18.26
C GLY A 139 2.37 -3.09 -17.85
N ALA A 140 2.56 -2.92 -16.54
CA ALA A 140 3.25 -1.78 -15.93
C ALA A 140 4.74 -1.77 -16.24
N ASP A 141 5.29 -0.57 -16.44
CA ASP A 141 6.73 -0.29 -16.50
C ASP A 141 7.22 0.26 -15.16
N ARG A 142 6.38 1.04 -14.47
CA ARG A 142 6.66 1.59 -13.14
C ARG A 142 5.51 1.33 -12.18
N ALA A 143 5.81 1.04 -10.92
CA ALA A 143 4.81 0.84 -9.88
C ALA A 143 5.13 1.65 -8.63
N TYR A 144 4.16 2.43 -8.15
CA TYR A 144 4.35 3.39 -7.06
C TYR A 144 3.71 2.87 -5.77
N PHE A 145 4.51 2.81 -4.71
CA PHE A 145 4.08 2.34 -3.39
C PHE A 145 4.54 3.31 -2.30
N GLY A 146 3.71 3.49 -1.28
CA GLY A 146 4.06 4.30 -0.11
C GLY A 146 5.07 3.58 0.80
N GLN A 147 6.05 4.33 1.29
CA GLN A 147 7.02 3.88 2.30
C GLN A 147 6.38 3.64 3.67
N LYS A 148 5.12 4.06 3.87
CA LYS A 148 4.33 3.76 5.08
C LYS A 148 4.32 2.25 5.35
N ASP A 149 4.14 1.45 4.31
CA ASP A 149 4.16 0.00 4.36
C ASP A 149 5.55 -0.49 3.94
N TRP A 150 6.58 -0.13 4.72
CA TRP A 150 7.99 -0.29 4.33
C TRP A 150 8.38 -1.74 4.03
N GLN A 151 7.95 -2.69 4.87
CA GLN A 151 8.24 -4.11 4.66
C GLN A 151 7.55 -4.62 3.39
N GLN A 152 6.32 -4.18 3.11
CA GLN A 152 5.63 -4.49 1.86
C GLN A 152 6.43 -4.02 0.64
N LEU A 153 6.95 -2.79 0.68
CA LEU A 153 7.79 -2.27 -0.39
C LEU A 153 9.04 -3.14 -0.61
N GLN A 154 9.69 -3.62 0.46
CA GLN A 154 10.85 -4.50 0.32
C GLN A 154 10.49 -5.89 -0.22
N VAL A 155 9.37 -6.47 0.23
CA VAL A 155 8.84 -7.74 -0.30
C VAL A 155 8.57 -7.63 -1.80
N ILE A 156 7.93 -6.55 -2.25
CA ILE A 156 7.62 -6.33 -3.67
C ILE A 156 8.90 -6.13 -4.49
N ARG A 157 9.86 -5.34 -4.00
CA ARG A 157 11.16 -5.16 -4.65
C ARG A 157 11.90 -6.49 -4.80
N ARG A 158 11.90 -7.31 -3.74
CA ARG A 158 12.52 -8.63 -3.76
C ARG A 158 11.85 -9.55 -4.78
N MET A 159 10.52 -9.60 -4.78
CA MET A 159 9.73 -10.37 -5.73
C MET A 159 10.04 -9.96 -7.18
N VAL A 160 10.06 -8.66 -7.48
CA VAL A 160 10.36 -8.12 -8.81
C VAL A 160 11.75 -8.55 -9.27
N ALA A 161 12.75 -8.42 -8.39
CA ALA A 161 14.13 -8.83 -8.70
C ALA A 161 14.23 -10.35 -8.95
N ASP A 162 13.70 -11.18 -8.04
CA ASP A 162 13.81 -12.64 -8.11
C ASP A 162 13.06 -13.22 -9.32
N LEU A 163 11.93 -12.61 -9.72
CA LEU A 163 11.12 -13.04 -10.86
C LEU A 163 11.52 -12.35 -12.18
N ASN A 164 12.61 -11.56 -12.19
CA ASN A 164 13.10 -10.82 -13.36
C ASN A 164 11.99 -9.97 -14.03
N MET A 165 11.13 -9.36 -13.22
CA MET A 165 10.05 -8.52 -13.73
C MET A 165 10.65 -7.18 -14.19
N GLY A 166 10.31 -6.76 -15.40
CA GLY A 166 10.74 -5.46 -15.97
C GLY A 166 10.06 -4.23 -15.35
N VAL A 167 9.55 -4.33 -14.12
CA VAL A 167 8.80 -3.27 -13.44
C VAL A 167 9.72 -2.52 -12.48
N GLU A 168 9.84 -1.21 -12.63
CA GLU A 168 10.54 -0.36 -11.66
C GLU A 168 9.65 -0.08 -10.45
N VAL A 169 10.09 -0.45 -9.25
CA VAL A 169 9.31 -0.26 -8.00
C VAL A 169 9.74 1.02 -7.28
N VAL A 170 8.92 2.06 -7.42
CA VAL A 170 9.17 3.41 -6.90
C VAL A 170 8.57 3.57 -5.49
N GLY A 171 9.44 3.81 -4.51
CA GLY A 171 9.02 4.13 -3.15
C GLY A 171 8.72 5.62 -2.98
N CYS A 172 7.57 5.95 -2.40
CA CYS A 172 7.13 7.32 -2.16
C CYS A 172 7.03 7.62 -0.67
N GLU A 173 7.37 8.83 -0.26
CA GLU A 173 7.38 9.22 1.16
C GLU A 173 6.01 9.08 1.81
N THR A 174 6.02 8.73 3.10
CA THR A 174 4.81 8.63 3.91
C THR A 174 4.21 10.03 4.12
N LEU A 175 3.04 10.27 3.53
CA LEU A 175 2.27 11.47 3.87
C LEU A 175 1.61 11.35 5.24
N ARG A 176 1.54 12.50 5.92
CA ARG A 176 1.04 12.64 7.28
C ARG A 176 0.03 13.78 7.35
N ALA A 177 -0.93 13.66 8.26
CA ALA A 177 -1.79 14.77 8.66
C ALA A 177 -0.95 15.86 9.36
N ALA A 178 -1.54 17.04 9.57
CA ALA A 178 -0.85 18.20 10.17
C ALA A 178 -0.27 17.92 11.58
N ASP A 179 -0.85 16.96 12.30
CA ASP A 179 -0.39 16.52 13.62
C ASP A 179 0.69 15.42 13.57
N GLY A 180 1.07 14.96 12.38
CA GLY A 180 2.10 13.95 12.15
C GLY A 180 1.58 12.51 12.03
N LEU A 181 0.27 12.27 12.19
CA LEU A 181 -0.30 10.92 11.99
C LEU A 181 -0.16 10.50 10.52
N ALA A 182 0.44 9.33 10.27
CA ALA A 182 0.50 8.77 8.92
C ALA A 182 -0.92 8.58 8.35
N LEU A 183 -1.13 9.02 7.11
CA LEU A 183 -2.43 8.86 6.45
C LEU A 183 -2.68 7.38 6.14
N SER A 184 -3.86 6.91 6.54
CA SER A 184 -4.28 5.52 6.38
C SER A 184 -5.80 5.45 6.31
N SER A 185 -6.34 4.62 5.42
CA SER A 185 -7.78 4.34 5.37
C SER A 185 -8.31 3.81 6.72
N ARG A 186 -7.46 3.10 7.49
CA ARG A 186 -7.82 2.57 8.82
C ARG A 186 -7.96 3.65 9.90
N ASN A 187 -7.51 4.90 9.66
CA ASN A 187 -7.69 5.99 10.63
C ASN A 187 -9.18 6.32 10.85
N ALA A 188 -10.06 5.99 9.90
CA ALA A 188 -11.51 6.14 10.03
C ALA A 188 -12.13 5.27 11.15
N ARG A 189 -11.40 4.28 11.68
CA ARG A 189 -11.83 3.42 12.78
C ARG A 189 -11.57 4.00 14.15
N LEU A 190 -10.72 5.03 14.23
CA LEU A 190 -10.35 5.63 15.50
C LEU A 190 -11.54 6.44 16.04
N THR A 191 -11.86 6.24 17.32
CA THR A 191 -12.74 7.17 18.04
C THR A 191 -12.08 8.55 18.10
N PRO A 192 -12.82 9.64 18.37
CA PRO A 192 -12.23 10.97 18.52
C PRO A 192 -11.08 11.01 19.55
N ALA A 193 -11.22 10.29 20.67
CA ALA A 193 -10.17 10.18 21.69
C ALA A 193 -8.94 9.40 21.20
N ALA A 194 -9.15 8.26 20.54
CA ALA A 194 -8.05 7.49 19.96
C ALA A 194 -7.34 8.26 18.84
N ARG A 195 -8.08 9.04 18.03
CA ARG A 195 -7.53 9.88 16.97
C ARG A 195 -6.66 11.00 17.53
N ALA A 196 -7.02 11.62 18.65
CA ALA A 196 -6.21 12.63 19.32
C ALA A 196 -4.89 12.03 19.88
N THR A 197 -4.92 10.76 20.27
CA THR A 197 -3.76 10.02 20.82
C THR A 197 -2.81 9.52 19.72
N ALA A 198 -3.34 9.07 18.58
CA ALA A 198 -2.60 8.39 17.52
C ALA A 198 -1.29 9.08 17.04
N PRO A 199 -1.19 10.43 16.95
CA PRO A 199 0.06 11.08 16.55
C PRO A 199 1.24 10.86 17.52
N ALA A 200 1.00 10.38 18.76
CA ALA A 200 2.05 10.06 19.71
C ALA A 200 3.02 8.98 19.22
N LEU A 201 2.53 8.03 18.41
CA LEU A 201 3.37 7.00 17.79
C LEU A 201 4.46 7.63 16.92
N HIS A 202 4.09 8.58 16.06
CA HIS A 202 5.06 9.27 15.21
C HIS A 202 6.10 10.05 16.03
N ARG A 203 5.65 10.76 17.09
CA ARG A 203 6.57 11.50 17.96
C ARG A 203 7.58 10.59 18.65
N ALA A 204 7.12 9.46 19.18
CA ALA A 204 7.99 8.48 19.84
C ALA A 204 8.99 7.84 18.86
N MET A 205 8.53 7.44 17.67
CA MET A 205 9.41 6.91 16.62
C MET A 205 10.47 7.92 16.18
N THR A 206 10.09 9.20 16.00
CA THR A 206 11.03 10.25 15.59
C THR A 206 12.07 10.52 16.68
N ALA A 207 11.66 10.57 17.95
CA ALA A 207 12.58 10.73 19.07
C ALA A 207 13.58 9.57 19.18
N ALA A 208 13.12 8.32 19.03
CA ALA A 208 14.02 7.17 18.98
C ALA A 208 15.00 7.26 17.80
N ALA A 209 14.52 7.61 16.60
CA ALA A 209 15.37 7.76 15.43
C ALA A 209 16.41 8.88 15.57
N GLU A 210 16.06 9.99 16.24
CA GLU A 210 17.00 11.06 16.56
C GLU A 210 18.06 10.62 17.57
N ALA A 211 17.66 9.92 18.64
CA ALA A 211 18.59 9.39 19.62
C ALA A 211 19.59 8.40 19.00
N ILE A 212 19.11 7.49 18.15
CA ILE A 212 19.95 6.51 17.44
C ILE A 212 20.93 7.23 16.51
N ARG A 213 20.46 8.21 15.73
CA ARG A 213 21.35 9.04 14.89
C ARG A 213 22.36 9.86 15.69
N GLY A 214 22.01 10.23 16.93
CA GLY A 214 22.89 10.88 17.89
C GLY A 214 23.91 9.95 18.55
N GLY A 215 23.92 8.66 18.22
CA GLY A 215 24.88 7.67 18.72
C GLY A 215 24.40 6.83 19.90
N GLN A 216 23.14 6.97 20.32
CA GLN A 216 22.55 6.05 21.29
C GLN A 216 22.40 4.66 20.66
N THR A 217 22.65 3.60 21.44
CA THR A 217 22.35 2.23 21.01
C THR A 217 20.84 2.07 20.76
N PRO A 218 20.42 1.27 19.77
CA PRO A 218 18.99 1.11 19.44
C PRO A 218 18.11 0.67 20.61
N ASP A 219 18.47 -0.40 21.35
CA ASP A 219 17.55 -0.99 22.34
C ASP A 219 17.04 0.02 23.38
N PRO A 220 17.90 0.81 24.06
CA PRO A 220 17.42 1.83 24.99
C PRO A 220 16.56 2.92 24.34
N ALA A 221 16.83 3.29 23.09
CA ALA A 221 16.03 4.30 22.38
C ALA A 221 14.63 3.77 22.03
N LEU A 222 14.57 2.50 21.59
CA LEU A 222 13.31 1.82 21.30
C LEU A 222 12.49 1.59 22.58
N ASP A 223 13.12 1.24 23.71
CA ASP A 223 12.43 1.08 25.00
C ASP A 223 11.76 2.37 25.47
N LEU A 224 12.47 3.50 25.35
CA LEU A 224 11.90 4.82 25.66
C LEU A 224 10.72 5.16 24.75
N ALA A 225 10.81 4.84 23.46
CA ALA A 225 9.71 5.05 22.54
C ALA A 225 8.50 4.15 22.87
N ARG A 226 8.71 2.88 23.22
CA ARG A 226 7.62 1.98 23.68
C ARG A 226 6.92 2.55 24.91
N GLN A 227 7.68 3.00 25.90
CA GLN A 227 7.13 3.63 27.11
C GLN A 227 6.34 4.90 26.77
N ALA A 228 6.86 5.75 25.88
CA ALA A 228 6.19 6.98 25.47
C ALA A 228 4.86 6.71 24.73
N VAL A 229 4.81 5.67 23.89
CA VAL A 229 3.58 5.25 23.20
C VAL A 229 2.53 4.76 24.19
N LEU A 230 2.92 3.91 25.14
CA LEU A 230 2.00 3.39 26.18
C LEU A 230 1.51 4.52 27.09
N ALA A 231 2.40 5.41 27.54
CA ALA A 231 2.04 6.56 28.38
C ALA A 231 1.09 7.55 27.69
N ALA A 232 1.10 7.60 26.35
CA ALA A 232 0.17 8.41 25.58
C ALA A 232 -1.25 7.84 25.52
N GLY A 233 -1.46 6.57 25.91
CA GLY A 233 -2.78 5.93 25.96
C GLY A 233 -3.01 4.84 24.91
N PHE A 234 -1.96 4.33 24.27
CA PHE A 234 -2.06 3.09 23.49
C PHE A 234 -2.22 1.89 24.42
N GLU A 235 -3.12 0.97 24.08
CA GLU A 235 -3.38 -0.22 24.90
C GLU A 235 -2.19 -1.19 24.92
N ALA A 236 -1.48 -1.31 23.79
CA ALA A 236 -0.31 -2.15 23.63
C ALA A 236 0.59 -1.63 22.50
N VAL A 237 1.86 -2.06 22.50
CA VAL A 237 2.78 -1.94 21.38
C VAL A 237 3.09 -3.36 20.89
N GLU A 238 2.62 -3.72 19.70
CA GLU A 238 2.83 -5.06 19.14
C GLU A 238 4.31 -5.32 18.85
N TYR A 239 4.99 -4.35 18.24
CA TYR A 239 6.44 -4.30 18.09
C TYR A 239 6.92 -2.87 17.86
N LEU A 240 8.22 -2.66 18.02
CA LEU A 240 8.95 -1.46 17.59
C LEU A 240 10.40 -1.89 17.36
N ASP A 241 10.90 -1.73 16.14
CA ASP A 241 12.20 -2.24 15.66
C ASP A 241 12.89 -1.15 14.81
#